data_AF-A0A842QB99-F1
#
_entry.id   AF-A0A842QB99-F1
#
_cell.length_a   1.000
_cell.length_b   1.000
_cell.length_c   1.000
_cell.angle_alpha   90.00
_cell.angle_beta   90.00
_cell.angle_gamma   90.00
#
_symmetry.space_group_name_H-M   'P 1'
#
loop_
_entity.id
_entity.type
_entity.pdbx_description
1 polymer ?
#
loop_
_entity_poly.entity_id
_entity_poly.type
_entity_poly.pdbx_seq_one_letter_code
_entity_poly.pdbx_strand_id
1 'polypeptide(L)'
;MKIIKSDLKHGIMVLKTEVEEDLWYLKHVVDLGDKVKSRTMRSEFIERSGKKIKTGKRPMVLTLDVEKIEFKDHVYKLRFLGKIIEGPDDVPLGSYHTIEVDVGNVLTITKEKWEKYHLEKIKKAQKRIPKILLT
;
A
#
# COMPACT_ATOMS: atom_id res chain seq x y z
N MET A 1 10.18 -7.49 -6.58
CA MET A 1 8.72 -7.27 -6.56
C MET A 1 7.99 -8.27 -7.44
N LYS A 2 6.84 -8.79 -7.00
CA LYS A 2 5.99 -9.70 -7.79
C LYS A 2 4.67 -9.05 -8.19
N ILE A 3 4.31 -9.15 -9.47
CA ILE A 3 2.98 -8.74 -9.96
C ILE A 3 2.03 -9.93 -9.74
N ILE A 4 0.98 -9.73 -8.95
CA ILE A 4 -0.06 -10.75 -8.72
C ILE A 4 -1.13 -10.64 -9.80
N LYS A 5 -1.57 -9.42 -10.10
CA LYS A 5 -2.59 -9.13 -11.11
C LYS A 5 -2.31 -7.77 -11.73
N SER A 6 -2.47 -7.67 -13.04
CA SER A 6 -2.35 -6.42 -13.78
C SER A 6 -3.56 -6.25 -14.69
N ASP A 7 -4.38 -5.25 -14.42
CA ASP A 7 -5.49 -4.83 -15.27
C ASP A 7 -5.28 -3.39 -15.70
N LEU A 8 -4.49 -3.22 -16.77
CA LEU A 8 -4.14 -1.89 -17.30
C LEU A 8 -5.34 -1.17 -17.93
N LYS A 9 -6.42 -1.89 -18.27
CA LYS A 9 -7.64 -1.31 -18.85
C LYS A 9 -8.41 -0.50 -17.82
N HIS A 10 -8.53 -1.02 -16.61
CA HIS A 10 -9.15 -0.32 -15.48
C HIS A 10 -8.13 0.43 -14.61
N GLY A 11 -6.86 0.42 -15.01
CA GLY A 11 -5.79 1.10 -14.28
C GLY A 11 -5.42 0.45 -12.95
N ILE A 12 -5.73 -0.82 -12.74
CA ILE A 12 -5.52 -1.53 -11.48
C ILE A 12 -4.30 -2.44 -11.57
N MET A 13 -3.41 -2.36 -10.58
CA MET A 13 -2.28 -3.28 -10.47
C MET A 13 -2.09 -3.77 -9.03
N VAL A 14 -1.99 -5.09 -8.88
CA VAL A 14 -1.75 -5.76 -7.59
C VAL A 14 -0.31 -6.22 -7.53
N LEU A 15 0.43 -5.67 -6.58
CA LEU A 15 1.86 -5.88 -6.39
C LEU A 15 2.12 -6.47 -5.00
N LYS A 16 3.08 -7.38 -4.93
CA LYS A 16 3.64 -7.91 -3.68
C LYS A 16 5.10 -7.49 -3.54
N THR A 17 5.43 -6.91 -2.39
CA THR A 17 6.81 -6.61 -2.02
C THR A 17 7.49 -7.88 -1.53
N GLU A 18 8.71 -8.15 -2.01
CA GLU A 18 9.49 -9.33 -1.62
C GLU A 18 10.85 -8.97 -1.03
N VAL A 19 11.40 -7.82 -1.42
CA VAL A 19 12.66 -7.29 -0.88
C VAL A 19 12.51 -5.82 -0.47
N GLU A 20 13.38 -5.32 0.41
CA GLU A 20 13.33 -3.94 0.91
C GLU A 20 13.47 -2.90 -0.22
N GLU A 21 14.30 -3.19 -1.22
CA GLU A 21 14.45 -2.33 -2.42
C GLU A 21 13.14 -2.14 -3.18
N ASP A 22 12.19 -3.07 -3.10
CA ASP A 22 10.88 -2.94 -3.74
C ASP A 22 10.11 -1.72 -3.20
N LEU A 23 10.34 -1.35 -1.95
CA LEU A 23 9.73 -0.19 -1.31
C LEU A 23 10.22 1.11 -1.94
N TRP A 24 11.51 1.16 -2.31
CA TRP A 24 12.06 2.28 -3.06
C TRP A 24 11.42 2.39 -4.46
N TYR A 25 11.22 1.27 -5.15
CA TYR A 25 10.50 1.28 -6.43
C TYR A 25 9.04 1.70 -6.27
N LEU A 26 8.34 1.21 -5.24
CA LEU A 26 6.95 1.59 -4.97
C LEU A 26 6.77 3.07 -4.73
N LYS A 27 7.70 3.71 -4.01
CA LYS A 27 7.73 5.18 -3.84
C LYS A 27 7.72 5.92 -5.18
N HIS A 28 8.38 5.39 -6.20
CA HIS A 28 8.45 5.97 -7.55
C HIS A 28 7.34 5.50 -8.49
N VAL A 29 6.55 4.51 -8.07
CA VAL A 29 5.43 3.97 -8.84
C VAL A 29 4.13 4.63 -8.43
N VAL A 30 3.99 5.04 -7.18
CA VAL A 30 2.82 5.74 -6.64
C VAL A 30 3.07 7.25 -6.71
N ASP A 31 2.06 7.98 -7.16
CA ASP A 31 2.01 9.44 -7.23
C ASP A 31 0.88 9.98 -6.35
N LEU A 32 0.89 11.29 -6.15
CA LEU A 32 -0.19 11.98 -5.42
C LEU A 32 -1.50 11.90 -6.22
N GLY A 33 -2.60 11.61 -5.55
CA GLY A 33 -3.93 11.40 -6.13
C GLY A 33 -4.22 9.96 -6.56
N ASP A 34 -3.23 9.06 -6.49
CA ASP A 34 -3.48 7.64 -6.74
C ASP A 34 -4.28 7.00 -5.61
N LYS A 35 -4.97 5.91 -5.94
CA LYS A 35 -5.70 5.11 -4.97
C LYS A 35 -4.89 3.88 -4.59
N VAL A 36 -4.48 3.80 -3.32
CA VAL A 36 -3.72 2.67 -2.78
C VAL A 36 -4.59 1.88 -1.82
N LYS A 37 -4.80 0.61 -2.14
CA LYS A 37 -5.50 -0.35 -1.29
C LYS A 37 -4.52 -1.36 -0.70
N SER A 38 -4.47 -1.44 0.63
CA SER A 38 -3.59 -2.37 1.34
C SER A 38 -4.24 -2.88 2.62
N ARG A 39 -3.72 -4.00 3.12
CA ARG A 39 -4.10 -4.53 4.44
C ARG A 39 -3.29 -3.81 5.51
N THR A 40 -3.97 -3.16 6.44
CA THR A 40 -3.38 -2.39 7.54
C THR A 40 -3.91 -2.90 8.87
N MET A 41 -3.17 -2.65 9.95
CA MET A 41 -3.66 -2.87 11.32
C MET A 41 -4.06 -1.52 11.92
N ARG A 42 -5.29 -1.39 12.42
CA ARG A 42 -5.72 -0.21 13.20
C ARG A 42 -6.00 -0.62 14.62
N SER A 43 -5.67 0.27 15.55
CA SER A 43 -5.97 0.05 16.96
C SER A 43 -7.46 0.25 17.20
N GLU A 44 -8.09 -0.73 17.83
CA GLU A 44 -9.48 -0.64 18.29
C GLU A 44 -9.50 -0.06 19.71
N PHE A 45 -10.43 0.87 19.94
CA PHE A 45 -10.67 1.47 21.24
C PHE A 45 -12.12 1.21 21.61
N ILE A 46 -12.34 0.62 22.78
CA ILE A 46 -13.66 0.46 23.37
C ILE A 46 -13.83 1.54 24.42
N GLU A 47 -14.95 2.24 24.39
CA GLU A 47 -15.29 3.18 25.45
C GLU A 47 -16.00 2.43 26.58
N ARG A 48 -15.36 2.35 27.75
CA ARG A 48 -15.98 1.82 28.98
C ARG A 48 -15.90 2.90 30.05
N SER A 49 -17.05 3.25 30.61
CA SER A 49 -17.16 4.22 31.72
C SER A 49 -16.46 5.55 31.43
N GLY A 50 -16.64 6.09 30.21
CA GLY A 50 -16.05 7.37 29.79
C GLY A 50 -14.55 7.34 29.51
N LYS A 51 -13.90 6.17 29.54
CA LYS A 51 -12.48 6.00 29.16
C LYS A 51 -12.36 5.18 27.88
N LYS A 52 -11.60 5.69 26.90
CA LYS A 52 -11.20 4.95 25.70
C LYS A 52 -10.10 3.96 26.06
N ILE A 53 -10.45 2.69 26.19
CA ILE A 53 -9.52 1.60 26.46
C ILE A 53 -9.12 0.97 25.13
N LYS A 54 -7.82 0.94 24.84
CA LYS A 54 -7.28 0.25 23.67
C LYS A 54 -7.46 -1.26 23.84
N THR A 55 -8.34 -1.88 23.05
CA THR A 55 -8.70 -3.29 23.22
C THR A 55 -7.87 -4.24 22.35
N GLY A 56 -7.29 -3.74 21.25
CA GLY A 56 -6.60 -4.61 20.30
C GLY A 56 -6.16 -3.90 19.02
N LYS A 57 -5.66 -4.68 18.07
CA LYS A 57 -5.41 -4.26 16.69
C LYS A 57 -6.19 -5.18 15.76
N ARG A 58 -7.08 -4.62 14.94
CA ARG A 58 -7.81 -5.38 13.93
C ARG A 58 -7.17 -5.20 12.56
N PRO A 59 -6.88 -6.29 11.84
CA PRO A 59 -6.49 -6.19 10.45
C PRO A 59 -7.71 -5.79 9.62
N MET A 60 -7.53 -4.79 8.77
CA MET A 60 -8.56 -4.36 7.82
C MET A 60 -7.92 -3.99 6.48
N VAL A 61 -8.74 -3.90 5.44
CA VAL A 61 -8.32 -3.46 4.12
C VAL A 61 -8.91 -2.08 3.89
N LEU A 62 -8.05 -1.10 3.62
CA LEU A 62 -8.44 0.28 3.35
C LEU A 62 -7.95 0.68 1.97
N THR A 63 -8.76 1.47 1.28
CA THR A 63 -8.34 2.22 0.10
C THR A 63 -8.13 3.68 0.50
N LEU A 64 -6.92 4.19 0.30
CA LEU A 64 -6.57 5.60 0.50
C LEU A 64 -6.39 6.32 -0.82
N ASP A 65 -6.82 7.58 -0.86
CA ASP A 65 -6.41 8.56 -1.87
C ASP A 65 -5.12 9.24 -1.38
N VAL A 66 -4.02 9.01 -2.08
CA VAL A 66 -2.67 9.36 -1.58
C VAL A 66 -2.42 10.86 -1.68
N GLU A 67 -2.21 11.51 -0.53
CA GLU A 67 -1.89 12.94 -0.46
C GLU A 67 -0.43 13.20 -0.08
N LYS A 68 0.24 12.23 0.55
CA LYS A 68 1.66 12.33 0.89
C LYS A 68 2.33 10.97 0.88
N ILE A 69 3.55 10.94 0.34
CA ILE A 69 4.40 9.75 0.30
C ILE A 69 5.64 10.04 1.15
N GLU A 70 5.84 9.27 2.21
CA GLU A 70 7.02 9.36 3.06
C GLU A 70 7.85 8.09 2.94
N PHE A 71 9.10 8.22 2.53
CA PHE A 71 10.04 7.12 2.47
C PHE A 71 11.28 7.45 3.30
N LYS A 72 11.68 6.51 4.17
CA LYS A 72 12.91 6.63 4.97
C LYS A 72 13.95 5.63 4.44
N ASP A 73 14.90 6.14 3.66
CA ASP A 73 15.96 5.34 3.04
C ASP A 73 16.76 4.48 4.03
N HIS A 74 17.12 5.01 5.20
CA HIS A 74 17.95 4.27 6.17
C HIS A 74 17.29 3.05 6.81
N VAL A 75 15.96 2.99 6.82
CA VAL A 75 15.19 1.93 7.50
C VAL A 75 14.23 1.22 6.55
N TYR A 76 14.30 1.53 5.25
CA TYR A 76 13.39 1.03 4.21
C TYR A 76 11.92 1.06 4.64
N LYS A 77 11.46 2.19 5.20
CA LYS A 77 10.05 2.36 5.59
C LYS A 77 9.34 3.25 4.61
N LEU A 78 8.31 2.70 3.96
CA LEU A 78 7.42 3.43 3.06
C LEU A 78 6.08 3.65 3.75
N ARG A 79 5.60 4.90 3.72
CA ARG A 79 4.31 5.30 4.27
C ARG A 79 3.53 6.10 3.25
N PHE A 80 2.30 5.68 3.01
CA PHE A 80 1.32 6.42 2.23
C PHE A 80 0.33 7.07 3.19
N LEU A 81 0.34 8.40 3.22
CA LEU A 81 -0.67 9.20 3.91
C LEU A 81 -1.73 9.62 2.92
N GLY A 82 -2.98 9.56 3.34
CA GLY A 82 -4.08 9.92 2.47
C GLY A 82 -5.43 9.86 3.15
N LYS A 83 -6.44 10.26 2.39
CA LYS A 83 -7.83 10.24 2.81
C LYS A 83 -8.44 8.86 2.55
N ILE A 84 -9.14 8.30 3.52
CA ILE A 84 -9.84 7.03 3.37
C ILE A 84 -11.04 7.23 2.43
N ILE A 85 -11.04 6.51 1.31
CA ILE A 85 -12.15 6.55 0.34
C ILE A 85 -12.99 5.28 0.37
N GLU A 86 -12.41 4.16 0.79
CA GLU A 86 -13.13 2.90 0.99
C GLU A 86 -12.55 2.13 2.17
N GLY A 87 -13.42 1.44 2.90
CA GLY A 87 -13.07 0.61 4.04
C GLY A 87 -14.29 -0.13 4.60
N PRO A 88 -14.12 -0.91 5.67
CA PRO A 88 -15.23 -1.48 6.42
C PRO A 88 -16.16 -0.39 6.98
N ASP A 89 -17.43 -0.71 7.21
CA ASP A 89 -18.46 0.24 7.72
C ASP A 89 -18.08 0.94 9.04
N ASP A 90 -17.23 0.31 9.86
CA ASP A 90 -16.72 0.86 11.13
C ASP A 90 -15.67 1.98 10.94
N VAL A 91 -15.23 2.21 9.71
CA VAL A 91 -14.18 3.20 9.42
C VAL A 91 -14.80 4.49 8.88
N PRO A 92 -14.54 5.64 9.53
CA PRO A 92 -15.05 6.91 9.07
C PRO A 92 -14.42 7.28 7.72
N LEU A 93 -15.20 7.17 6.65
CA LEU A 93 -14.84 7.64 5.32
C LEU A 93 -14.45 9.13 5.38
N GLY A 94 -13.45 9.50 4.61
CA GLY A 94 -12.92 10.85 4.58
C GLY A 94 -11.98 11.24 5.72
N SER A 95 -11.72 10.35 6.68
CA SER A 95 -10.65 10.54 7.65
C SER A 95 -9.27 10.30 7.03
N TYR A 96 -8.24 10.89 7.63
CA TYR A 96 -6.86 10.65 7.23
C TYR A 96 -6.31 9.40 7.88
N HIS A 97 -5.55 8.61 7.12
CA HIS A 97 -4.86 7.43 7.63
C HIS A 97 -3.51 7.25 6.95
N THR A 98 -2.64 6.51 7.62
CA THR A 98 -1.32 6.16 7.12
C THR A 98 -1.25 4.66 6.89
N ILE A 99 -1.04 4.25 5.65
CA ILE A 99 -0.66 2.88 5.32
C ILE A 99 0.86 2.78 5.41
N GLU A 100 1.36 1.99 6.36
CA GLU A 100 2.76 1.55 6.36
C GLU A 100 2.89 0.33 5.46
N VAL A 101 3.94 0.32 4.64
CA VAL A 101 4.21 -0.74 3.69
C VAL A 101 5.55 -1.37 4.02
N ASP A 102 5.49 -2.67 4.33
CA ASP A 102 6.64 -3.49 4.65
C ASP A 102 6.84 -4.59 3.60
N VAL A 103 7.97 -5.29 3.68
CA VAL A 103 8.25 -6.46 2.86
C VAL A 103 7.22 -7.56 3.12
N GLY A 104 6.73 -8.19 2.06
CA GLY A 104 5.69 -9.22 2.12
C GLY A 104 4.26 -8.69 2.05
N ASN A 105 4.06 -7.37 2.11
CA ASN A 105 2.74 -6.77 1.91
C ASN A 105 2.26 -6.87 0.47
N VAL A 106 0.94 -6.94 0.32
CA VAL A 106 0.25 -6.91 -0.96
C VAL A 106 -0.51 -5.60 -1.06
N LEU A 107 -0.26 -4.86 -2.13
CA LEU A 107 -0.87 -3.57 -2.40
C LEU A 107 -1.57 -3.62 -3.75
N THR A 108 -2.71 -2.95 -3.82
CA THR A 108 -3.42 -2.70 -5.07
C THR A 108 -3.35 -1.21 -5.34
N ILE A 109 -2.70 -0.84 -6.42
CA ILE A 109 -2.58 0.54 -6.88
C ILE A 109 -3.56 0.73 -8.01
N THR A 110 -4.40 1.74 -7.91
CA THR A 110 -5.33 2.14 -8.97
C THR A 110 -4.97 3.54 -9.41
N LYS A 111 -4.65 3.67 -10.70
CA LYS A 111 -4.28 4.92 -11.35
C LYS A 111 -5.24 5.18 -12.50
N GLU A 112 -5.48 6.45 -12.83
CA GLU A 112 -6.18 6.81 -14.07
C GLU A 112 -5.39 6.36 -15.31
N LYS A 113 -4.06 6.50 -15.26
CA LYS A 113 -3.18 6.13 -16.37
C LYS A 113 -1.84 5.59 -15.88
N TRP A 114 -1.48 4.41 -16.38
CA TRP A 114 -0.15 3.85 -16.19
C TRP A 114 0.80 4.33 -17.28
N GLU A 115 1.63 5.31 -16.96
CA GLU A 115 2.70 5.74 -17.86
C GLU A 115 3.81 4.70 -18.03
N LYS A 116 4.55 4.81 -19.14
CA LYS A 116 5.63 3.87 -19.48
C LYS A 116 6.69 3.79 -18.38
N TYR A 117 7.06 4.91 -17.77
CA TYR A 117 8.09 4.92 -16.73
C TYR A 117 7.68 4.09 -15.49
N HIS A 118 6.40 4.11 -15.11
CA HIS A 118 5.89 3.28 -14.00
C HIS A 118 6.11 1.80 -14.29
N LEU A 119 5.72 1.36 -15.49
CA LEU A 119 5.84 -0.02 -15.93
C LEU A 119 7.30 -0.44 -16.03
N GLU A 120 8.19 0.46 -16.46
CA GLU A 120 9.63 0.21 -16.49
C GLU A 120 10.22 0.04 -15.09
N LYS A 121 9.80 0.87 -14.11
CA LYS A 121 10.23 0.74 -12.72
C LYS A 121 9.79 -0.59 -12.12
N ILE A 122 8.54 -1.00 -12.35
CA ILE A 122 8.03 -2.30 -11.89
C ILE A 122 8.80 -3.45 -12.54
N LYS A 123 9.06 -3.38 -13.86
CA LYS A 123 9.87 -4.39 -14.55
C LYS A 123 11.30 -4.47 -14.02
N LYS A 124 11.93 -3.34 -13.68
CA LYS A 124 13.25 -3.30 -13.05
C LYS A 124 13.22 -3.97 -11.67
N ALA A 125 12.18 -3.71 -10.87
CA ALA A 125 11.97 -4.37 -9.58
C ALA A 125 11.72 -5.89 -9.70
N GLN A 126 11.11 -6.37 -10.80
CA GLN A 126 10.94 -7.80 -11.05
C GLN A 126 12.25 -8.50 -11.41
N LYS A 127 13.07 -7.91 -12.28
CA LYS A 127 14.32 -8.53 -12.79
C LYS A 127 15.35 -8.82 -11.70
N ARG A 128 15.30 -8.10 -10.58
CA ARG A 128 16.23 -8.28 -9.46
C ARG A 128 15.96 -9.52 -8.62
N ILE A 129 14.76 -10.08 -8.67
CA ILE A 129 14.50 -11.35 -8.01
C ILE A 129 15.07 -12.43 -8.93
N PRO A 130 16.12 -13.19 -8.51
CA PRO A 130 16.56 -14.32 -9.30
C PRO A 130 15.36 -15.25 -9.47
N LYS A 131 15.03 -15.61 -10.70
CA LYS A 131 14.04 -16.66 -10.97
C LYS A 131 14.59 -17.93 -10.32
N ILE A 132 14.15 -18.23 -9.10
CA ILE A 132 14.39 -19.53 -8.50
C ILE A 132 13.53 -20.49 -9.33
N LEU A 133 14.15 -21.12 -10.32
CA LEU A 133 13.60 -22.27 -11.02
C LEU A 133 13.43 -23.36 -9.96
N LEU A 134 12.19 -23.57 -9.50
CA LEU A 134 11.84 -24.85 -8.90
C LEU A 134 11.83 -25.86 -10.06
N THR A 135 12.89 -26.66 -10.14
CA THR A 135 12.96 -27.90 -10.92
C THR A 135 12.17 -28.99 -10.23
#